data_AF-A0A6A7B3Q1-F1
#
_entry.id   AF-A0A6A7B3Q1-F1
#
_cell.length_a   1.000
_cell.length_b   1.000
_cell.length_c   1.000
_cell.angle_alpha   90.00
_cell.angle_beta   90.00
_cell.angle_gamma   90.00
#
_symmetry.space_group_name_H-M   'P 1'
#
loop_
_entity.id
_entity.type
_entity.pdbx_description
1 polymer ?
#
loop_
_entity_poly.entity_id
_entity_poly.type
_entity_poly.pdbx_seq_one_letter_code
_entity_poly.pdbx_strand_id
1 'polypeptide(L)'
;MRQLIARPGRNAVRQAKKLQDIRKVTNAIKWHEKERKKRQKLRQEQYDSKQAVIQRIKWDNEHVHGVRKKALAQVKEDWRLGPLRPNRAFGEGADKYGVLTAAQVRKPDIPLLSVKNRNEFRERKGLAPEYPLIVDDKKYFPIVKEDRVAILKGKEKGKIGVVEEVMDRTHQVIVKGLNMQYYDNDLFNGSQNGLDPKHEAERPIDIADVRLVVPYERNQGGVRSYTDAIVEQVQMERHTTGIDPFTGTDYGDAEIPKDHQYDPKTGLPIFHRYIAGTRQRIQWPWETRNALEYNEFTLKAGKRTRKNKKSLIQRTISTIRHPITSIKSWTSRPAAKKRIIPKRRLTPQEKDQLRQKRFDARELKRQKPIPRSQKTERRETFFGVDSTRNIVENADSTWYTLVEPPFPQTLSEELRGDIHDRKIEVRKAPDAPPKVKIKRENVVGKAVSVARQRGVQSMKTPMQLRWEMEQARKLADQKKNPLVETEALLAALGEHMVKSGVKIPKKTRKVEEVDVE
;
A
#
# COMPACT_ATOMS: atom_id res chain seq x y z
N MET A 1 -42.73 62.29 42.00
CA MET A 1 -41.86 61.79 40.90
C MET A 1 -41.44 60.36 41.20
N ARG A 2 -42.05 59.35 40.54
CA ARG A 2 -41.69 57.94 40.70
C ARG A 2 -40.62 57.58 39.66
N GLN A 3 -39.38 57.37 40.09
CA GLN A 3 -38.31 56.90 39.23
C GLN A 3 -38.54 55.43 38.86
N LEU A 4 -38.78 55.18 37.57
CA LEU A 4 -38.85 53.85 36.97
C LEU A 4 -37.46 53.21 37.01
N ILE A 5 -37.23 52.33 37.98
CA ILE A 5 -36.05 51.45 38.02
C ILE A 5 -36.17 50.44 36.87
N ALA A 6 -35.50 50.71 35.76
CA ALA A 6 -35.41 49.81 34.62
C ALA A 6 -34.72 48.51 35.03
N ARG A 7 -35.46 47.39 35.05
CA ARG A 7 -34.93 46.06 35.36
C ARG A 7 -33.97 45.59 34.24
N PRO A 8 -32.65 45.42 34.49
CA PRO A 8 -31.67 45.08 33.44
C PRO A 8 -31.73 43.63 32.90
N GLY A 9 -32.70 42.80 33.32
CA GLY A 9 -32.70 41.36 33.01
C GLY A 9 -33.43 40.91 31.73
N ARG A 10 -34.49 41.61 31.30
CA ARG A 10 -35.36 41.09 30.21
C ARG A 10 -34.73 41.22 28.81
N ASN A 11 -33.98 42.28 28.57
CA ASN A 11 -33.31 42.49 27.28
C ASN A 11 -32.09 41.58 27.11
N ALA A 12 -31.35 41.32 28.19
CA ALA A 12 -30.24 40.36 28.19
C ALA A 12 -30.72 38.93 27.88
N VAL A 13 -31.85 38.50 28.45
CA VAL A 13 -32.44 37.17 28.15
C VAL A 13 -32.90 37.08 26.70
N ARG A 14 -33.51 38.14 26.14
CA ARG A 14 -33.91 38.18 24.72
C ARG A 14 -32.70 38.13 23.79
N GLN A 15 -31.64 38.87 24.09
CA GLN A 15 -30.39 38.84 23.32
C GLN A 15 -29.72 37.46 23.41
N ALA A 16 -29.69 36.84 24.59
CA ALA A 16 -29.16 35.49 24.77
C ALA A 16 -29.94 34.44 23.94
N LYS A 17 -31.28 34.51 23.90
CA LYS A 17 -32.11 33.66 23.03
C LYS A 17 -31.80 33.88 21.55
N LYS A 18 -31.75 35.14 21.10
CA LYS A 18 -31.34 35.47 19.71
C LYS A 18 -29.97 34.91 19.36
N LEU A 19 -29.00 35.01 20.25
CA LEU A 19 -27.66 34.44 20.05
C LEU A 19 -27.68 32.91 19.99
N GLN A 20 -28.52 32.24 20.78
CA GLN A 20 -28.71 30.79 20.70
C GLN A 20 -29.33 30.37 19.37
N ASP A 21 -30.34 31.11 18.89
CA ASP A 21 -30.98 30.84 17.60
C ASP A 21 -30.00 31.06 16.43
N ILE A 22 -29.22 32.15 16.47
CA ILE A 22 -28.14 32.40 15.50
C ILE A 22 -27.12 31.26 15.54
N ARG A 23 -26.71 30.78 16.72
CA ARG A 23 -25.80 29.62 16.85
C ARG A 23 -26.40 28.35 16.27
N LYS A 24 -27.69 28.10 16.50
CA LYS A 24 -28.40 26.94 15.95
C LYS A 24 -28.44 26.97 14.42
N VAL A 25 -28.81 28.12 13.85
CA VAL A 25 -28.86 28.32 12.39
C VAL A 25 -27.45 28.24 11.78
N THR A 26 -26.46 28.91 12.34
CA THR A 26 -25.08 28.85 11.84
C THR A 26 -24.49 27.44 11.91
N ASN A 27 -24.77 26.67 12.97
CA ASN A 27 -24.37 25.27 13.06
C ASN A 27 -25.09 24.40 12.02
N ALA A 28 -26.39 24.64 11.77
CA ALA A 28 -27.13 23.94 10.73
C ALA A 28 -26.56 24.24 9.33
N ILE A 29 -26.24 25.52 9.03
CA ILE A 29 -25.58 25.92 7.78
C ILE A 29 -24.24 25.19 7.62
N LYS A 30 -23.38 25.23 8.64
CA LYS A 30 -22.07 24.53 8.63
C LYS A 30 -22.23 23.02 8.43
N TRP A 31 -23.26 22.41 9.03
CA TRP A 31 -23.57 20.99 8.85
C TRP A 31 -23.97 20.69 7.40
N HIS A 32 -24.91 21.46 6.83
CA HIS A 32 -25.33 21.32 5.43
C HIS A 32 -24.20 21.61 4.44
N GLU A 33 -23.31 22.56 4.72
CA GLU A 33 -22.12 22.80 3.90
C GLU A 33 -21.16 21.61 3.93
N LYS A 34 -20.90 21.04 5.11
CA LYS A 34 -20.08 19.83 5.25
C LYS A 34 -20.71 18.66 4.52
N GLU A 35 -22.03 18.51 4.60
CA GLU A 35 -22.76 17.45 3.89
C GLU A 35 -22.75 17.65 2.37
N ARG A 36 -22.97 18.88 1.88
CA ARG A 36 -22.87 19.23 0.46
C ARG A 36 -21.48 18.92 -0.09
N LYS A 37 -20.41 19.31 0.62
CA LYS A 37 -19.03 18.99 0.23
C LYS A 37 -18.80 17.47 0.16
N LYS A 38 -19.32 16.69 1.10
CA LYS A 38 -19.25 15.21 1.05
C LYS A 38 -20.00 14.64 -0.16
N ARG A 39 -21.23 15.08 -0.41
CA ARG A 39 -22.04 14.63 -1.56
C ARG A 39 -21.40 15.01 -2.89
N GLN A 40 -20.81 16.20 -2.98
CA GLN A 40 -20.10 16.67 -4.17
C GLN A 40 -18.87 15.80 -4.46
N LYS A 41 -18.06 15.48 -3.44
CA LYS A 41 -16.93 14.55 -3.58
C LYS A 41 -17.36 13.18 -4.08
N LEU A 42 -18.37 12.57 -3.45
CA LEU A 42 -18.92 11.28 -3.88
C LEU A 42 -19.46 11.31 -5.32
N ARG A 43 -20.14 12.40 -5.71
CA ARG A 43 -20.66 12.57 -7.07
C ARG A 43 -19.53 12.71 -8.09
N GLN A 44 -18.50 13.48 -7.76
CA GLN A 44 -17.32 13.65 -8.60
C GLN A 44 -16.60 12.31 -8.80
N GLU A 45 -16.36 11.59 -7.72
CA GLU A 45 -15.78 10.24 -7.74
C GLU A 45 -16.59 9.23 -8.60
N GLN A 46 -17.91 9.25 -8.49
CA GLN A 46 -18.80 8.44 -9.33
C GLN A 46 -18.75 8.86 -10.80
N TYR A 47 -18.70 10.16 -11.07
CA TYR A 47 -18.58 10.69 -12.42
C TYR A 47 -17.25 10.28 -13.06
N ASP A 48 -16.14 10.46 -12.35
CA ASP A 48 -14.80 10.13 -12.83
C ASP A 48 -14.65 8.63 -13.12
N SER A 49 -15.17 7.77 -12.24
CA SER A 49 -15.16 6.32 -12.47
C SER A 49 -16.01 5.92 -13.67
N LYS A 50 -17.17 6.57 -13.89
CA LYS A 50 -18.03 6.33 -15.06
C LYS A 50 -17.35 6.82 -16.35
N GLN A 51 -16.74 7.99 -16.34
CA GLN A 51 -16.03 8.54 -17.50
C GLN A 51 -14.87 7.64 -17.91
N ALA A 52 -14.07 7.13 -16.97
CA ALA A 52 -12.98 6.21 -17.26
C ALA A 52 -13.46 4.93 -17.97
N VAL A 53 -14.58 4.36 -17.54
CA VAL A 53 -15.18 3.17 -18.18
C VAL A 53 -15.66 3.50 -19.60
N ILE A 54 -16.34 4.63 -19.79
CA ILE A 54 -16.82 5.06 -21.12
C ILE A 54 -15.64 5.30 -22.07
N GLN A 55 -14.61 5.99 -21.61
CA GLN A 55 -13.40 6.25 -22.41
C GLN A 55 -12.74 4.95 -22.84
N ARG A 56 -12.65 3.95 -21.96
CA ARG A 56 -12.11 2.64 -22.29
C ARG A 56 -12.95 1.92 -23.34
N ILE A 57 -14.27 1.86 -23.17
CA ILE A 57 -15.17 1.23 -24.14
C ILE A 57 -15.05 1.91 -25.51
N LYS A 58 -15.05 3.25 -25.54
CA LYS A 58 -14.86 4.03 -26.76
C LYS A 58 -13.52 3.70 -27.42
N TRP A 59 -12.45 3.69 -26.65
CA TRP A 59 -11.11 3.37 -27.12
C TRP A 59 -11.03 1.94 -27.69
N ASP A 60 -11.58 0.94 -27.00
CA ASP A 60 -11.60 -0.47 -27.44
C ASP A 60 -12.41 -0.61 -28.75
N ASN A 61 -13.55 0.07 -28.85
CA ASN A 61 -14.37 0.06 -30.06
C ASN A 61 -13.65 0.66 -31.27
N GLU A 62 -12.96 1.79 -31.08
CA GLU A 62 -12.25 2.48 -32.16
C GLU A 62 -10.97 1.74 -32.58
N HIS A 63 -10.13 1.35 -31.61
CA HIS A 63 -8.77 0.90 -31.86
C HIS A 63 -8.61 -0.64 -31.90
N VAL A 64 -9.55 -1.39 -31.31
CA VAL A 64 -9.52 -2.87 -31.33
C VAL A 64 -10.58 -3.41 -32.26
N HIS A 65 -11.85 -3.13 -31.98
CA HIS A 65 -12.97 -3.68 -32.77
C HIS A 65 -13.05 -3.05 -34.17
N GLY A 66 -12.86 -1.75 -34.29
CA GLY A 66 -12.84 -1.03 -35.56
C GLY A 66 -11.71 -1.52 -36.47
N VAL A 67 -10.50 -1.65 -35.92
CA VAL A 67 -9.33 -2.18 -36.65
C VAL A 67 -9.57 -3.63 -37.08
N ARG A 68 -10.10 -4.48 -36.19
CA ARG A 68 -10.46 -5.87 -36.53
C ARG A 68 -11.50 -5.93 -37.65
N LYS A 69 -12.53 -5.09 -37.62
CA LYS A 69 -13.57 -5.01 -38.67
C LYS A 69 -12.97 -4.60 -40.01
N LYS A 70 -12.09 -3.60 -40.01
CA LYS A 70 -11.34 -3.17 -41.21
C LYS A 70 -10.47 -4.30 -41.77
N ALA A 71 -9.72 -5.00 -40.91
CA ALA A 71 -8.89 -6.14 -41.33
C ALA A 71 -9.74 -7.27 -41.96
N LEU A 72 -10.89 -7.60 -41.38
CA LEU A 72 -11.80 -8.60 -41.96
C LEU A 72 -12.39 -8.16 -43.31
N ALA A 73 -12.67 -6.86 -43.49
CA ALA A 73 -13.12 -6.34 -44.78
C ALA A 73 -12.01 -6.46 -45.84
N GLN A 74 -10.75 -6.15 -45.47
CA GLN A 74 -9.59 -6.30 -46.34
C GLN A 74 -9.36 -7.76 -46.75
N VAL A 75 -9.49 -8.71 -45.82
CA VAL A 75 -9.40 -10.15 -46.14
C VAL A 75 -10.47 -10.58 -47.14
N LYS A 76 -11.70 -10.06 -47.01
CA LYS A 76 -12.78 -10.34 -47.97
C LYS A 76 -12.50 -9.74 -49.35
N GLU A 77 -11.94 -8.54 -49.40
CA GLU A 77 -11.53 -7.89 -50.64
C GLU A 77 -10.40 -8.69 -51.33
N ASP A 78 -9.38 -9.08 -50.57
CA ASP A 78 -8.25 -9.88 -51.08
C ASP A 78 -8.72 -11.22 -51.65
N TRP A 79 -9.69 -11.86 -50.97
CA TRP A 79 -10.29 -13.10 -51.45
C TRP A 79 -11.09 -12.91 -52.73
N ARG A 80 -11.83 -11.80 -52.87
CA ARG A 80 -12.64 -11.50 -54.07
C ARG A 80 -11.78 -11.13 -55.28
N LEU A 81 -10.71 -10.35 -55.07
CA LEU A 81 -9.85 -9.87 -56.15
C LEU A 81 -8.78 -10.89 -56.57
N GLY A 82 -8.43 -11.83 -55.68
CA GLY A 82 -7.47 -12.90 -55.96
C GLY A 82 -6.11 -12.34 -56.40
N PRO A 83 -5.70 -12.51 -57.67
CA PRO A 83 -4.45 -11.94 -58.19
C PRO A 83 -4.46 -10.40 -58.26
N LEU A 84 -5.62 -9.75 -58.32
CA LEU A 84 -5.77 -8.29 -58.40
C LEU A 84 -5.85 -7.62 -57.03
N ARG A 85 -5.45 -8.31 -55.95
CA ARG A 85 -5.51 -7.72 -54.59
C ARG A 85 -4.64 -6.46 -54.49
N PRO A 86 -5.10 -5.40 -53.81
CA PRO A 86 -4.32 -4.17 -53.69
C PRO A 86 -3.10 -4.41 -52.80
N ASN A 87 -1.92 -3.96 -53.26
CA ASN A 87 -0.72 -3.96 -52.43
C ASN A 87 -0.76 -2.77 -51.45
N ARG A 88 -1.33 -2.98 -50.27
CA ARG A 88 -1.49 -1.95 -49.23
C ARG A 88 -0.17 -1.50 -48.60
N ALA A 89 0.94 -2.17 -48.92
CA ALA A 89 2.28 -1.77 -48.52
C ALA A 89 2.96 -0.81 -49.52
N PHE A 90 2.26 -0.39 -50.58
CA PHE A 90 2.77 0.54 -51.58
C PHE A 90 1.85 1.76 -51.74
N GLY A 91 2.42 2.93 -52.04
CA GLY A 91 1.69 4.19 -52.23
C GLY A 91 1.69 5.12 -51.00
N GLU A 92 0.80 6.12 -51.03
CA GLU A 92 0.65 7.08 -49.94
C GLU A 92 0.17 6.37 -48.67
N GLY A 93 1.02 6.33 -47.63
CA GLY A 93 0.73 5.65 -46.37
C GLY A 93 1.24 4.20 -46.27
N ALA A 94 2.05 3.74 -47.23
CA ALA A 94 2.84 2.50 -47.11
C ALA A 94 3.56 2.41 -45.75
N ASP A 95 4.12 3.54 -45.31
CA ASP A 95 4.84 3.71 -44.04
C ASP A 95 3.94 3.57 -42.81
N LYS A 96 2.63 3.69 -42.95
CA LYS A 96 1.65 3.57 -41.86
C LYS A 96 0.92 2.22 -41.87
N TYR A 97 1.03 1.47 -42.97
CA TYR A 97 0.37 0.17 -43.07
C TYR A 97 0.99 -0.85 -42.11
N GLY A 98 0.13 -1.45 -41.27
CA GLY A 98 0.52 -2.44 -40.25
C GLY A 98 1.18 -1.84 -39.00
N VAL A 99 1.22 -0.52 -38.89
CA VAL A 99 1.91 0.20 -37.81
C VAL A 99 0.91 0.67 -36.76
N LEU A 100 1.30 0.57 -35.48
CA LEU A 100 0.51 1.10 -34.38
C LEU A 100 0.71 2.61 -34.24
N THR A 101 -0.40 3.35 -34.27
CA THR A 101 -0.41 4.79 -34.02
C THR A 101 -0.42 5.10 -32.52
N ALA A 102 -0.06 6.33 -32.16
CA ALA A 102 -0.01 6.76 -30.77
C ALA A 102 -1.33 6.53 -30.00
N ALA A 103 -2.46 6.80 -30.65
CA ALA A 103 -3.78 6.61 -30.07
C ALA A 103 -4.08 5.12 -29.79
N GLN A 104 -3.61 4.20 -30.64
CA GLN A 104 -3.79 2.75 -30.49
C GLN A 104 -2.92 2.14 -29.38
N VAL A 105 -1.88 2.85 -28.96
CA VAL A 105 -0.95 2.38 -27.93
C VAL A 105 -1.35 2.91 -26.56
N ARG A 106 -1.75 4.18 -26.49
CA ARG A 106 -2.13 4.86 -25.24
C ARG A 106 -3.56 4.49 -24.82
N LYS A 107 -3.69 3.42 -24.04
CA LYS A 107 -4.96 3.08 -23.37
C LYS A 107 -5.31 4.13 -22.30
N PRO A 108 -6.60 4.40 -22.08
CA PRO A 108 -7.03 5.28 -20.99
C PRO A 108 -6.71 4.68 -19.62
N ASP A 109 -6.44 5.56 -18.66
CA ASP A 109 -6.06 5.18 -17.30
C ASP A 109 -7.24 4.57 -16.52
N ILE A 110 -6.93 3.59 -15.66
CA ILE A 110 -7.92 2.98 -14.77
C ILE A 110 -7.79 3.63 -13.37
N PRO A 111 -8.78 4.41 -12.93
CA PRO A 111 -8.71 5.10 -11.65
C PRO A 111 -8.78 4.12 -10.46
N LEU A 112 -8.07 4.45 -9.38
CA LEU A 112 -7.98 3.64 -8.16
C LEU A 112 -9.37 3.27 -7.61
N LEU A 113 -10.24 4.27 -7.48
CA LEU A 113 -11.57 4.07 -6.90
C LEU A 113 -12.44 3.12 -7.72
N SER A 114 -12.30 3.11 -9.06
CA SER A 114 -13.05 2.18 -9.91
C SER A 114 -12.70 0.73 -9.60
N VAL A 115 -11.41 0.44 -9.40
CA VAL A 115 -10.94 -0.89 -9.01
C VAL A 115 -11.37 -1.23 -7.58
N LYS A 116 -11.29 -0.27 -6.65
CA LYS A 116 -11.69 -0.47 -5.25
C LYS A 116 -13.18 -0.83 -5.14
N ASN A 117 -14.05 -0.03 -5.77
CA ASN A 117 -15.49 -0.26 -5.80
C ASN A 117 -15.82 -1.60 -6.46
N ARG A 118 -15.08 -1.98 -7.51
CA ARG A 118 -15.24 -3.27 -8.19
C ARG A 118 -14.89 -4.44 -7.26
N ASN A 119 -13.80 -4.34 -6.51
CA ASN A 119 -13.38 -5.37 -5.56
C ASN A 119 -14.34 -5.47 -4.37
N GLU A 120 -14.74 -4.35 -3.76
CA GLU A 120 -15.75 -4.32 -2.69
C GLU A 120 -17.07 -4.95 -3.15
N PHE A 121 -17.50 -4.70 -4.39
CA PHE A 121 -18.70 -5.30 -4.95
C PHE A 121 -18.57 -6.82 -5.16
N ARG A 122 -17.39 -7.29 -5.59
CA ARG A 122 -17.10 -8.72 -5.75
C ARG A 122 -17.08 -9.43 -4.40
N GLU A 123 -16.43 -8.83 -3.39
CA GLU A 123 -16.38 -9.35 -2.02
C GLU A 123 -17.78 -9.45 -1.40
N ARG A 124 -18.64 -8.43 -1.58
CA ARG A 124 -20.04 -8.49 -1.14
C ARG A 124 -20.84 -9.62 -1.79
N LYS A 125 -20.44 -10.06 -2.99
CA LYS A 125 -21.03 -11.21 -3.67
C LYS A 125 -20.34 -12.54 -3.33
N GLY A 126 -19.33 -12.54 -2.47
CA GLY A 126 -18.53 -13.73 -2.14
C GLY A 126 -17.59 -14.19 -3.26
N LEU A 127 -17.31 -13.35 -4.26
CA LEU A 127 -16.31 -13.65 -5.28
C LEU A 127 -14.93 -13.18 -4.84
N ALA A 128 -13.89 -13.88 -5.30
CA ALA A 128 -12.51 -13.45 -5.10
C ALA A 128 -12.27 -12.05 -5.71
N PRO A 129 -11.50 -11.18 -5.02
CA PRO A 129 -11.15 -9.87 -5.53
C PRO A 129 -10.33 -9.99 -6.82
N GLU A 130 -10.44 -8.99 -7.68
CA GLU A 130 -9.69 -8.92 -8.93
C GLU A 130 -8.43 -8.08 -8.73
N TYR A 131 -7.31 -8.53 -9.29
CA TYR A 131 -6.07 -7.77 -9.21
C TYR A 131 -6.10 -6.55 -10.14
N PRO A 132 -5.50 -5.42 -9.75
CA PRO A 132 -4.68 -5.22 -8.54
C PRO A 132 -5.49 -5.10 -7.25
N LEU A 133 -4.88 -5.52 -6.14
CA LEU A 133 -5.41 -5.22 -4.80
C LEU A 133 -5.14 -3.76 -4.47
N ILE A 134 -6.08 -3.12 -3.76
CA ILE A 134 -5.91 -1.75 -3.30
C ILE A 134 -5.79 -1.75 -1.79
N VAL A 135 -4.64 -1.31 -1.30
CA VAL A 135 -4.35 -1.14 0.12
C VAL A 135 -3.74 0.24 0.32
N ASP A 136 -4.32 1.04 1.22
CA ASP A 136 -3.89 2.41 1.51
C ASP A 136 -3.75 3.29 0.24
N ASP A 137 -4.76 3.20 -0.64
CA ASP A 137 -4.86 3.92 -1.92
C ASP A 137 -3.73 3.62 -2.94
N LYS A 138 -2.98 2.54 -2.75
CA LYS A 138 -1.96 2.05 -3.68
C LYS A 138 -2.38 0.74 -4.34
N LYS A 139 -1.97 0.54 -5.60
CA LYS A 139 -2.22 -0.69 -6.38
C LYS A 139 -1.11 -1.71 -6.11
N TYR A 140 -1.49 -2.96 -5.86
CA TYR A 140 -0.56 -4.07 -5.71
C TYR A 140 -0.86 -5.16 -6.72
N PHE A 141 0.15 -5.52 -7.49
CA PHE A 141 0.07 -6.55 -8.51
C PHE A 141 0.78 -7.83 -8.05
N PRO A 142 0.27 -9.01 -8.42
CA PRO A 142 0.92 -10.27 -8.11
C PRO A 142 2.15 -10.53 -8.98
N ILE A 143 2.33 -9.78 -10.07
CA ILE A 143 3.45 -9.86 -11.01
C ILE A 143 4.22 -8.55 -10.90
N VAL A 144 5.55 -8.64 -10.82
CA VAL A 144 6.45 -7.48 -10.75
C VAL A 144 7.57 -7.63 -11.79
N LYS A 145 8.32 -6.54 -12.01
CA LYS A 145 9.56 -6.53 -12.80
C LYS A 145 10.45 -7.72 -12.46
N GLU A 146 10.98 -8.35 -13.51
CA GLU A 146 11.85 -9.54 -13.53
C GLU A 146 11.20 -10.88 -13.17
N ASP A 147 9.91 -10.91 -12.89
CA ASP A 147 9.22 -12.19 -12.82
C ASP A 147 9.25 -12.90 -14.18
N ARG A 148 9.37 -14.23 -14.16
CA ARG A 148 9.20 -15.06 -15.35
C ARG A 148 7.71 -15.31 -15.56
N VAL A 149 7.23 -15.08 -16.77
CA VAL A 149 5.82 -15.17 -17.09
C VAL A 149 5.58 -15.88 -18.43
N ALA A 150 4.46 -16.59 -18.51
CA ALA A 150 3.96 -17.23 -19.72
C ALA A 150 2.77 -16.44 -20.27
N ILE A 151 2.75 -16.28 -21.61
CA ILE A 151 1.67 -15.60 -22.32
C ILE A 151 0.54 -16.59 -22.60
N LEU A 152 -0.70 -16.26 -22.22
CA LEU A 152 -1.87 -17.13 -22.42
C LEU A 152 -2.63 -16.84 -23.72
N LYS A 153 -2.61 -15.60 -24.21
CA LYS A 153 -3.37 -15.17 -25.40
C LYS A 153 -2.51 -14.30 -26.33
N GLY A 154 -2.91 -14.25 -27.61
CA GLY A 154 -2.23 -13.48 -28.65
C GLY A 154 -1.33 -14.32 -29.55
N LYS A 155 -0.58 -13.65 -30.44
CA LYS A 155 0.31 -14.27 -31.44
C LYS A 155 1.38 -15.17 -30.81
N GLU A 156 1.83 -14.80 -29.62
CA GLU A 156 2.95 -15.45 -28.92
C GLU A 156 2.52 -16.30 -27.72
N LYS A 157 1.28 -16.83 -27.78
CA LYS A 157 0.76 -17.73 -26.75
C LYS A 157 1.70 -18.91 -26.50
N GLY A 158 1.95 -19.21 -25.23
CA GLY A 158 2.79 -20.32 -24.76
C GLY A 158 4.28 -19.97 -24.62
N LYS A 159 4.73 -18.81 -25.13
CA LYS A 159 6.10 -18.37 -24.90
C LYS A 159 6.27 -17.88 -23.46
N ILE A 160 7.45 -18.12 -22.91
CA ILE A 160 7.88 -17.66 -21.59
C ILE A 160 8.84 -16.49 -21.78
N GLY A 161 8.61 -15.40 -21.06
CA GLY A 161 9.46 -14.21 -21.07
C GLY A 161 9.71 -13.70 -19.66
N VAL A 162 10.51 -12.64 -19.57
CA VAL A 162 10.80 -11.93 -18.32
C VAL A 162 10.11 -10.59 -18.39
N VAL A 163 9.41 -10.22 -17.31
CA VAL A 163 8.75 -8.93 -17.20
C VAL A 163 9.80 -7.83 -17.12
N GLU A 164 9.71 -6.85 -17.99
CA GLU A 164 10.57 -5.66 -17.98
C GLU A 164 9.97 -4.54 -17.13
N GLU A 165 8.68 -4.26 -17.33
CA GLU A 165 7.97 -3.20 -16.62
C GLU A 165 6.49 -3.57 -16.44
N VAL A 166 5.92 -3.14 -15.31
CA VAL A 166 4.48 -3.24 -15.02
C VAL A 166 3.90 -1.83 -15.04
N MET A 167 2.91 -1.61 -15.90
CA MET A 167 2.23 -0.33 -16.05
C MET A 167 1.03 -0.23 -15.10
N ASP A 168 1.21 0.43 -13.96
CA ASP A 168 0.19 0.58 -12.92
C ASP A 168 -1.07 1.31 -13.38
N ARG A 169 -0.93 2.20 -14.36
CA ARG A 169 -2.03 3.03 -14.88
C ARG A 169 -3.06 2.22 -15.65
N THR A 170 -2.60 1.33 -16.52
CA THR A 170 -3.43 0.57 -17.48
C THR A 170 -3.57 -0.92 -17.13
N HIS A 171 -2.84 -1.40 -16.11
CA HIS A 171 -2.77 -2.81 -15.70
C HIS A 171 -2.20 -3.72 -16.80
N GLN A 172 -1.12 -3.24 -17.42
CA GLN A 172 -0.42 -3.95 -18.49
C GLN A 172 1.01 -4.26 -18.08
N VAL A 173 1.60 -5.22 -18.78
CA VAL A 173 2.95 -5.72 -18.52
C VAL A 173 3.71 -5.72 -19.83
N ILE A 174 4.91 -5.15 -19.81
CA ILE A 174 5.86 -5.23 -20.92
C ILE A 174 6.77 -6.42 -20.66
N VAL A 175 6.80 -7.35 -21.60
CA VAL A 175 7.60 -8.58 -21.49
C VAL A 175 8.72 -8.51 -22.52
N LYS A 176 9.96 -8.61 -22.04
CA LYS A 176 11.16 -8.35 -22.84
C LYS A 176 11.22 -9.24 -24.09
N GLY A 177 11.36 -8.63 -25.27
CA GLY A 177 11.48 -9.31 -26.55
C GLY A 177 10.26 -10.14 -26.96
N LEU A 178 9.11 -9.94 -26.32
CA LEU A 178 7.84 -10.59 -26.67
C LEU A 178 6.78 -9.56 -27.06
N ASN A 179 5.80 -10.01 -27.84
CA ASN A 179 4.72 -9.21 -28.43
C ASN A 179 5.25 -7.98 -29.20
N MET A 180 6.34 -8.16 -29.94
CA MET A 180 6.93 -7.12 -30.77
C MET A 180 5.99 -6.73 -31.92
N GLN A 181 5.78 -5.43 -32.09
CA GLN A 181 4.93 -4.85 -33.14
C GLN A 181 5.61 -3.61 -33.73
N TYR A 182 5.24 -3.22 -34.95
CA TYR A 182 5.72 -1.98 -35.57
C TYR A 182 4.98 -0.79 -34.96
N TYR A 183 5.75 0.19 -34.53
CA TYR A 183 5.30 1.47 -34.00
C TYR A 183 5.65 2.60 -34.97
N ASP A 184 4.77 3.60 -35.00
CA ASP A 184 4.99 4.81 -35.79
C ASP A 184 6.08 5.64 -35.11
N ASN A 185 7.05 6.16 -35.88
CA ASN A 185 8.17 6.92 -35.32
C ASN A 185 7.69 8.20 -34.57
N ASP A 186 6.53 8.74 -34.95
CA ASP A 186 5.87 9.87 -34.28
C ASP A 186 5.67 9.65 -32.76
N LEU A 187 5.64 8.38 -32.30
CA LEU A 187 5.50 8.04 -30.89
C LEU A 187 6.72 8.33 -30.03
N PHE A 188 7.92 8.32 -30.61
CA PHE A 188 9.20 8.40 -29.89
C PHE A 188 9.77 9.82 -29.86
N ASN A 189 8.94 10.83 -30.13
CA ASN A 189 9.31 12.25 -30.18
C ASN A 189 10.55 12.48 -31.06
N GLY A 190 10.55 11.98 -32.32
CA GLY A 190 11.34 12.41 -33.49
C GLY A 190 12.84 12.79 -33.35
N SER A 191 13.46 12.63 -32.19
CA SER A 191 14.73 13.29 -31.84
C SER A 191 15.94 12.52 -32.32
N GLN A 192 15.75 11.31 -32.82
CA GLN A 192 16.79 10.55 -33.48
C GLN A 192 16.61 10.69 -35.00
N ASN A 193 17.25 11.71 -35.56
CA ASN A 193 17.45 11.84 -37.01
C ASN A 193 18.07 10.53 -37.52
N GLY A 194 17.33 9.77 -38.34
CA GLY A 194 17.83 8.53 -38.98
C GLY A 194 17.12 7.23 -38.58
N LEU A 195 16.06 7.27 -37.76
CA LEU A 195 15.20 6.09 -37.57
C LEU A 195 14.22 5.93 -38.74
N ASP A 196 14.06 4.69 -39.19
CA ASP A 196 13.05 4.31 -40.19
C ASP A 196 11.63 4.74 -39.73
N PRO A 197 10.70 5.03 -40.65
CA PRO A 197 9.31 5.39 -40.30
C PRO A 197 8.61 4.36 -39.40
N LYS A 198 9.06 3.10 -39.45
CA LYS A 198 8.55 1.98 -38.65
C LYS A 198 9.66 1.45 -37.75
N HIS A 199 9.39 1.35 -36.45
CA HIS A 199 10.31 0.73 -35.50
C HIS A 199 9.63 -0.41 -34.75
N GLU A 200 10.33 -1.53 -34.53
CA GLU A 200 9.80 -2.66 -33.75
C GLU A 200 10.02 -2.44 -32.25
N ALA A 201 8.96 -2.52 -31.44
CA ALA A 201 9.07 -2.47 -29.99
C ALA A 201 8.08 -3.43 -29.32
N GLU A 202 8.31 -3.76 -28.05
CA GLU A 202 7.42 -4.61 -27.26
C GLU A 202 6.09 -3.91 -26.97
N ARG A 203 4.98 -4.56 -27.34
CA ARG A 203 3.64 -4.06 -27.00
C ARG A 203 3.19 -4.53 -25.62
N PRO A 204 2.70 -3.63 -24.74
CA PRO A 204 2.18 -4.01 -23.45
C PRO A 204 1.02 -5.02 -23.56
N ILE A 205 1.09 -6.07 -22.75
CA ILE A 205 0.10 -7.16 -22.66
C ILE A 205 -0.74 -6.95 -21.40
N ASP A 206 -2.04 -7.22 -21.46
CA ASP A 206 -2.90 -7.10 -20.28
C ASP A 206 -2.51 -8.16 -19.24
N ILE A 207 -2.44 -7.77 -17.96
CA ILE A 207 -1.97 -8.68 -16.88
C ILE A 207 -2.83 -9.94 -16.74
N ALA A 208 -4.11 -9.85 -17.14
CA ALA A 208 -5.04 -10.98 -17.15
C ALA A 208 -4.66 -12.08 -18.16
N ASP A 209 -3.88 -11.75 -19.19
CA ASP A 209 -3.45 -12.68 -20.25
C ASP A 209 -2.03 -13.23 -20.02
N VAL A 210 -1.47 -12.96 -18.83
CA VAL A 210 -0.12 -13.38 -18.44
C VAL A 210 -0.20 -14.17 -17.13
N ARG A 211 0.64 -15.21 -16.99
CA ARG A 211 0.72 -16.03 -15.77
C ARG A 211 2.14 -16.24 -15.32
N LEU A 212 2.35 -16.33 -14.01
CA LEU A 212 3.66 -16.53 -13.43
C LEU A 212 4.20 -17.93 -13.74
N VAL A 213 5.50 -18.04 -14.02
CA VAL A 213 6.20 -19.30 -14.17
C VAL A 213 7.14 -19.48 -12.98
N VAL A 214 6.95 -20.57 -12.25
CA VAL A 214 7.72 -20.88 -11.03
C VAL A 214 8.37 -22.26 -11.19
N PRO A 215 9.64 -22.43 -10.77
CA PRO A 215 10.25 -23.75 -10.71
C PRO A 215 9.57 -24.59 -9.62
N TYR A 216 8.90 -25.67 -10.03
CA TYR A 216 8.20 -26.58 -9.15
C TYR A 216 9.01 -27.87 -8.93
N GLU A 217 9.13 -28.30 -7.68
CA GLU A 217 9.84 -29.53 -7.32
C GLU A 217 8.92 -30.74 -7.49
N ARG A 218 9.23 -31.61 -8.44
CA ARG A 218 8.54 -32.88 -8.66
C ARG A 218 9.37 -34.04 -8.11
N ASN A 219 8.77 -34.80 -7.20
CA ASN A 219 9.34 -36.04 -6.65
C ASN A 219 8.76 -37.23 -7.40
N GLN A 220 9.55 -37.87 -8.27
CA GLN A 220 9.20 -39.14 -8.90
C GLN A 220 10.27 -40.16 -8.54
N GLY A 221 9.88 -41.22 -7.81
CA GLY A 221 10.79 -42.32 -7.45
C GLY A 221 11.99 -41.90 -6.59
N GLY A 222 11.87 -40.86 -5.77
CA GLY A 222 12.95 -40.36 -4.90
C GLY A 222 13.95 -39.40 -5.59
N VAL A 223 13.84 -39.20 -6.90
CA VAL A 223 14.61 -38.18 -7.62
C VAL A 223 13.85 -36.86 -7.61
N ARG A 224 14.46 -35.83 -7.03
CA ARG A 224 13.96 -34.44 -7.04
C ARG A 224 14.33 -33.81 -8.38
N SER A 225 13.33 -33.46 -9.18
CA SER A 225 13.50 -32.71 -10.43
C SER A 225 12.77 -31.37 -10.33
N TYR A 226 13.37 -30.30 -10.86
CA TYR A 226 12.70 -29.00 -10.97
C TYR A 226 12.16 -28.84 -12.38
N THR A 227 10.86 -28.60 -12.49
CA THR A 227 10.18 -28.35 -13.76
C THR A 227 9.50 -27.00 -13.69
N ASP A 228 9.59 -26.22 -14.78
CA ASP A 228 8.85 -24.96 -14.87
C ASP A 228 7.34 -25.25 -14.86
N ALA A 229 6.63 -24.65 -13.91
CA ALA A 229 5.18 -24.76 -13.77
C ALA A 229 4.53 -23.39 -13.97
N ILE A 230 3.41 -23.37 -14.70
CA ILE A 230 2.60 -22.17 -14.89
C ILE A 230 1.60 -22.08 -13.73
N VAL A 231 1.64 -20.97 -13.00
CA VAL A 231 0.73 -20.71 -11.88
C VAL A 231 -0.57 -20.12 -12.42
N GLU A 232 -1.68 -20.82 -12.20
CA GLU A 232 -3.00 -20.39 -12.69
C GLU A 232 -3.54 -19.16 -11.95
N GLN A 233 -3.46 -19.17 -10.62
CA GLN A 233 -3.92 -18.09 -9.77
C GLN A 233 -2.97 -17.88 -8.59
N VAL A 234 -2.62 -16.61 -8.37
CA VAL A 234 -1.83 -16.16 -7.22
C VAL A 234 -2.78 -15.53 -6.20
N GLN A 235 -2.63 -15.90 -4.94
CA GLN A 235 -3.28 -15.25 -3.80
C GLN A 235 -2.24 -14.37 -3.09
N MET A 236 -2.53 -13.08 -2.98
CA MET A 236 -1.71 -12.15 -2.21
C MET A 236 -2.33 -11.93 -0.84
N GLU A 237 -1.53 -12.13 0.19
CA GLU A 237 -1.94 -11.91 1.57
C GLU A 237 -0.95 -10.93 2.22
N ARG A 238 -1.47 -10.07 3.10
CA ARG A 238 -0.61 -9.19 3.89
C ARG A 238 0.22 -10.04 4.85
N HIS A 239 1.49 -9.69 5.00
CA HIS A 239 2.34 -10.32 6.02
C HIS A 239 1.98 -9.77 7.39
N THR A 240 0.98 -10.39 8.04
CA THR A 240 0.51 -9.98 9.37
C THR A 240 0.89 -10.97 10.46
N THR A 241 1.33 -12.18 10.16
CA THR A 241 1.64 -13.23 11.15
C THR A 241 2.99 -13.89 10.87
N GLY A 242 3.54 -14.60 11.85
CA GLY A 242 4.81 -15.32 11.76
C GLY A 242 6.03 -14.47 12.09
N ILE A 243 7.12 -14.69 11.36
CA ILE A 243 8.40 -14.02 11.60
C ILE A 243 8.34 -12.58 11.12
N ASP A 244 8.54 -11.64 12.03
CA ASP A 244 8.64 -10.23 11.73
C ASP A 244 9.82 -9.96 10.79
N PRO A 245 9.58 -9.28 9.65
CA PRO A 245 10.58 -9.03 8.63
C PRO A 245 11.74 -8.13 9.08
N PHE A 246 11.54 -7.34 10.13
CA PHE A 246 12.51 -6.35 10.59
C PHE A 246 13.22 -6.78 11.87
N THR A 247 12.47 -7.31 12.84
CA THR A 247 13.07 -7.75 14.11
C THR A 247 13.54 -9.21 14.06
N GLY A 248 13.03 -10.02 13.14
CA GLY A 248 13.27 -11.46 13.11
C GLY A 248 12.60 -12.23 14.24
N THR A 249 11.76 -11.56 15.04
CA THR A 249 10.98 -12.19 16.12
C THR A 249 9.86 -13.03 15.52
N ASP A 250 9.73 -14.28 15.95
CA ASP A 250 8.63 -15.14 15.52
C ASP A 250 7.40 -14.92 16.40
N TYR A 251 6.35 -14.33 15.83
CA TYR A 251 5.07 -14.16 16.50
C TYR A 251 4.16 -15.40 16.34
N GLY A 252 4.59 -16.42 15.58
CA GLY A 252 3.79 -17.61 15.31
C GLY A 252 2.47 -17.25 14.61
N ASP A 253 1.35 -17.62 15.20
CA ASP A 253 0.02 -17.28 14.69
C ASP A 253 -0.51 -15.92 15.17
N ALA A 254 0.21 -15.25 16.08
CA ALA A 254 -0.17 -13.94 16.57
C ALA A 254 0.09 -12.84 15.52
N GLU A 255 -0.72 -11.78 15.55
CA GLU A 255 -0.55 -10.64 14.67
C GLU A 255 0.70 -9.84 15.06
N ILE A 256 1.56 -9.59 14.07
CA ILE A 256 2.70 -8.68 14.15
C ILE A 256 2.17 -7.28 14.49
N PRO A 257 2.84 -6.52 15.38
CA PRO A 257 2.46 -5.14 15.69
C PRO A 257 2.24 -4.30 14.42
N LYS A 258 1.19 -3.46 14.40
CA LYS A 258 0.79 -2.68 13.22
C LYS A 258 1.94 -1.87 12.62
N ASP A 259 2.82 -1.32 13.46
CA ASP A 259 3.96 -0.51 13.03
C ASP A 259 5.00 -1.33 12.24
N HIS A 260 5.11 -2.64 12.52
CA HIS A 260 6.06 -3.54 11.86
C HIS A 260 5.45 -4.25 10.63
N GLN A 261 4.14 -4.10 10.39
CA GLN A 261 3.48 -4.58 9.18
C GLN A 261 3.82 -3.72 7.94
N TYR A 262 4.32 -2.51 8.17
CA TYR A 262 4.78 -1.58 7.15
C TYR A 262 6.30 -1.50 7.17
N ASP A 263 6.89 -1.36 6.00
CA ASP A 263 8.32 -1.11 5.92
C ASP A 263 8.65 0.30 6.43
N PRO A 264 9.50 0.46 7.46
CA PRO A 264 9.83 1.76 8.03
C PRO A 264 10.51 2.69 7.01
N LYS A 265 11.14 2.16 5.95
CA LYS A 265 11.80 2.97 4.93
C LYS A 265 10.86 3.45 3.83
N THR A 266 9.89 2.61 3.43
CA THR A 266 9.00 2.89 2.28
C THR A 266 7.58 3.24 2.69
N GLY A 267 7.19 2.95 3.93
CA GLY A 267 5.81 3.07 4.42
C GLY A 267 4.84 2.13 3.70
N LEU A 268 5.33 1.09 3.04
CA LEU A 268 4.51 0.16 2.26
C LEU A 268 4.25 -1.13 3.05
N PRO A 269 3.03 -1.69 3.00
CA PRO A 269 2.74 -3.01 3.55
C PRO A 269 3.49 -4.10 2.78
N ILE A 270 3.92 -5.12 3.51
CA ILE A 270 4.59 -6.30 2.93
C ILE A 270 3.53 -7.35 2.58
N PHE A 271 3.66 -7.93 1.38
CA PHE A 271 2.77 -9.00 0.90
C PHE A 271 3.54 -10.29 0.65
N HIS A 272 2.86 -11.41 0.92
CA HIS A 272 3.24 -12.73 0.40
C HIS A 272 2.42 -13.07 -0.82
N ARG A 273 3.05 -13.82 -1.74
CA ARG A 273 2.38 -14.46 -2.86
C ARG A 273 2.26 -15.94 -2.57
N TYR A 274 1.06 -16.49 -2.73
CA TYR A 274 0.80 -17.92 -2.61
C TYR A 274 0.20 -18.46 -3.90
N ILE A 275 0.54 -19.70 -4.24
CA ILE A 275 -0.21 -20.44 -5.25
C ILE A 275 -1.57 -20.78 -4.66
N ALA A 276 -2.66 -20.38 -5.34
CA ALA A 276 -4.01 -20.67 -4.89
C ALA A 276 -4.21 -22.19 -4.72
N GLY A 277 -4.89 -22.60 -3.65
CA GLY A 277 -5.16 -24.01 -3.35
C GLY A 277 -4.02 -24.76 -2.64
N THR A 278 -2.76 -24.55 -3.03
CA THR A 278 -1.62 -25.23 -2.39
C THR A 278 -1.01 -24.45 -1.22
N ARG A 279 -1.26 -23.14 -1.14
CA ARG A 279 -0.63 -22.20 -0.18
C ARG A 279 0.90 -22.25 -0.21
N GLN A 280 1.49 -22.70 -1.32
CA GLN A 280 2.94 -22.65 -1.49
C GLN A 280 3.36 -21.20 -1.74
N ARG A 281 4.24 -20.68 -0.88
CA ARG A 281 4.77 -19.32 -1.01
C ARG A 281 5.66 -19.21 -2.25
N ILE A 282 5.40 -18.18 -3.03
CA ILE A 282 6.23 -17.73 -4.15
C ILE A 282 7.06 -16.55 -3.65
N GLN A 283 8.39 -16.67 -3.76
CA GLN A 283 9.31 -15.59 -3.40
C GLN A 283 9.23 -14.44 -4.41
N TRP A 284 9.50 -13.22 -3.97
CA TRP A 284 9.62 -12.07 -4.87
C TRP A 284 10.97 -12.08 -5.61
N PRO A 285 11.07 -11.50 -6.82
CA PRO A 285 12.31 -11.52 -7.60
C PRO A 285 13.46 -10.76 -6.90
N TRP A 286 13.15 -9.73 -6.11
CA TRP A 286 14.16 -9.03 -5.30
C TRP A 286 14.60 -9.82 -4.05
N GLU A 287 13.81 -10.79 -3.58
CA GLU A 287 14.23 -11.70 -2.50
C GLU A 287 15.29 -12.69 -3.02
N THR A 288 15.12 -13.21 -4.25
CA THR A 288 16.05 -14.15 -4.88
C THR A 288 17.39 -13.51 -5.28
N ARG A 289 17.40 -12.26 -5.75
CA ARG A 289 18.63 -11.54 -6.12
C ARG A 289 19.65 -11.47 -4.99
N ASN A 290 19.21 -11.01 -3.81
CA ASN A 290 20.08 -10.90 -2.65
C ASN A 290 20.61 -12.26 -2.19
N ALA A 291 19.82 -13.34 -2.33
CA ALA A 291 20.25 -14.69 -2.00
C ALA A 291 21.41 -15.17 -2.90
N LEU A 292 21.37 -14.83 -4.19
CA LEU A 292 22.47 -15.11 -5.13
C LEU A 292 23.72 -14.28 -4.80
N GLU A 293 23.57 -12.98 -4.53
CA GLU A 293 24.70 -12.11 -4.16
C GLU A 293 25.38 -12.56 -2.86
N TYR A 294 24.59 -12.93 -1.84
CA TYR A 294 25.11 -13.45 -0.57
C TYR A 294 25.83 -14.80 -0.75
N ASN A 295 25.29 -15.68 -1.60
CA ASN A 295 25.93 -16.95 -1.96
C ASN A 295 27.22 -16.74 -2.77
N GLU A 296 27.27 -15.76 -3.67
CA GLU A 296 28.49 -15.42 -4.39
C GLU A 296 29.57 -14.82 -3.48
N PHE A 297 29.17 -13.96 -2.53
CA PHE A 297 30.10 -13.37 -1.56
C PHE A 297 30.71 -14.44 -0.65
N THR A 298 29.91 -15.38 -0.15
CA THR A 298 30.40 -16.51 0.66
C THR A 298 31.28 -17.47 -0.16
N LEU A 299 30.97 -17.72 -1.43
CA LEU A 299 31.82 -18.48 -2.35
C LEU A 299 33.13 -17.75 -2.69
N LYS A 300 33.13 -16.42 -2.79
CA LYS A 300 34.34 -15.60 -3.00
C LYS A 300 35.20 -15.52 -1.74
N ALA A 301 34.60 -15.44 -0.55
CA ALA A 301 35.29 -15.53 0.74
C ALA A 301 36.00 -16.90 0.91
N GLY A 302 35.35 -17.99 0.47
CA GLY A 302 35.96 -19.33 0.43
C GLY A 302 37.02 -19.53 -0.67
N LYS A 303 37.11 -18.64 -1.68
CA LYS A 303 38.08 -18.72 -2.78
C LYS A 303 39.42 -18.02 -2.48
N ARG A 304 39.54 -17.24 -1.40
CA ARG A 304 40.83 -16.63 -1.02
C ARG A 304 41.89 -17.64 -0.54
N THR A 305 41.53 -18.90 -0.27
CA THR A 305 42.48 -19.96 0.13
C THR A 305 42.81 -20.99 -0.98
N ARG A 306 42.38 -20.77 -2.23
CA ARG A 306 42.69 -21.70 -3.34
C ARG A 306 43.12 -20.99 -4.61
N LYS A 307 44.18 -20.19 -4.54
CA LYS A 307 45.03 -19.91 -5.71
C LYS A 307 45.87 -21.16 -6.00
N ASN A 308 45.31 -22.07 -6.80
CA ASN A 308 45.98 -23.03 -7.68
C ASN A 308 45.08 -24.24 -7.91
N LYS A 309 44.20 -24.12 -8.91
CA LYS A 309 43.75 -25.22 -9.78
C LYS A 309 42.89 -24.61 -10.87
N LYS A 310 43.53 -24.28 -11.99
CA LYS A 310 42.85 -23.99 -13.25
C LYS A 310 41.96 -25.19 -13.59
N SER A 311 40.71 -24.89 -13.87
CA SER A 311 39.60 -25.82 -14.09
C SER A 311 39.82 -26.71 -15.31
N LEU A 312 39.63 -28.01 -15.10
CA LEU A 312 39.61 -29.09 -16.10
C LEU A 312 38.51 -28.96 -17.19
N ILE A 313 37.63 -27.98 -17.09
CA ILE A 313 36.41 -27.88 -17.92
C ILE A 313 36.66 -27.17 -19.27
N GLN A 314 37.77 -26.44 -19.42
CA GLN A 314 38.14 -25.83 -20.72
C GLN A 314 38.81 -26.81 -21.70
N ARG A 315 39.10 -28.07 -21.31
CA ARG A 315 39.73 -29.06 -22.19
C ARG A 315 38.76 -29.97 -22.95
N THR A 316 37.45 -29.89 -22.70
CA THR A 316 36.46 -30.79 -23.33
C THR A 316 35.61 -30.15 -24.42
N ILE A 317 35.84 -28.88 -24.77
CA ILE A 317 35.05 -28.16 -25.79
C ILE A 317 35.77 -28.06 -27.14
N SER A 318 37.07 -28.40 -27.23
CA SER A 318 37.82 -28.36 -28.50
C SER A 318 37.84 -29.70 -29.26
N THR A 319 37.03 -30.70 -28.90
CA THR A 319 37.07 -32.04 -29.51
C THR A 319 35.82 -32.43 -30.30
N ILE A 320 34.90 -31.50 -30.58
CA ILE A 320 33.72 -31.81 -31.42
C ILE A 320 33.47 -30.66 -32.40
N ARG A 321 34.30 -30.53 -33.43
CA ARG A 321 33.90 -29.98 -34.75
C ARG A 321 34.75 -30.61 -35.87
N HIS A 322 34.03 -31.09 -36.89
CA HIS A 322 34.45 -31.55 -38.24
C HIS A 322 34.90 -33.01 -38.41
N PRO A 323 34.07 -33.87 -39.04
CA PRO A 323 34.56 -34.90 -39.94
C PRO A 323 34.77 -34.29 -41.33
N ILE A 324 35.76 -34.81 -42.07
CA ILE A 324 36.25 -34.38 -43.40
C ILE A 324 37.51 -33.50 -43.28
N THR A 325 38.66 -34.17 -43.27
CA THR A 325 39.78 -33.93 -44.19
C THR A 325 40.90 -34.96 -43.94
N SER A 326 41.11 -35.78 -44.97
CA SER A 326 42.39 -36.35 -45.42
C SER A 326 43.42 -36.85 -44.39
N ILE A 327 43.56 -38.19 -44.36
CA ILE A 327 44.79 -38.93 -44.64
C ILE A 327 46.05 -38.05 -44.75
N LYS A 328 46.86 -38.00 -43.69
CA LYS A 328 48.34 -37.95 -43.68
C LYS A 328 48.84 -37.60 -42.28
N SER A 329 49.38 -38.60 -41.58
CA SER A 329 50.58 -38.54 -40.72
C SER A 329 50.55 -39.70 -39.74
N TRP A 330 50.96 -40.85 -40.26
CA TRP A 330 51.31 -42.01 -39.48
C TRP A 330 52.73 -41.79 -38.95
N THR A 331 52.84 -41.10 -37.81
CA THR A 331 54.09 -41.02 -37.04
C THR A 331 53.76 -41.07 -35.55
N SER A 332 54.08 -42.23 -34.97
CA SER A 332 54.29 -42.55 -33.56
C SER A 332 54.27 -41.38 -32.57
N ARG A 333 53.27 -41.38 -31.67
CA ARG A 333 53.36 -40.74 -30.36
C ARG A 333 53.25 -41.83 -29.28
N PRO A 334 54.19 -41.90 -28.32
CA PRO A 334 54.14 -42.91 -27.27
C PRO A 334 52.98 -42.61 -26.32
N ALA A 335 52.35 -43.68 -25.83
CA ALA A 335 51.22 -43.62 -24.91
C ALA A 335 51.59 -42.84 -23.63
N ALA A 336 51.02 -41.66 -23.46
CA ALA A 336 51.09 -40.91 -22.22
C ALA A 336 50.34 -41.67 -21.12
N LYS A 337 51.10 -42.31 -20.22
CA LYS A 337 50.61 -42.93 -18.98
C LYS A 337 49.68 -41.96 -18.25
N LYS A 338 48.38 -42.28 -18.19
CA LYS A 338 47.42 -41.61 -17.29
C LYS A 338 47.93 -41.77 -15.85
N ARG A 339 48.57 -40.72 -15.30
CA ARG A 339 48.88 -40.65 -13.88
C ARG A 339 47.55 -40.64 -13.12
N ILE A 340 47.24 -41.78 -12.50
CA ILE A 340 46.17 -41.90 -11.51
C ILE A 340 46.52 -40.92 -10.39
N ILE A 341 45.81 -39.79 -10.32
CA ILE A 341 45.93 -38.87 -9.20
C ILE A 341 45.39 -39.62 -7.99
N PRO A 342 46.20 -39.92 -6.95
CA PRO A 342 45.69 -40.61 -5.77
C PRO A 342 44.61 -39.74 -5.15
N LYS A 343 43.41 -40.32 -4.92
CA LYS A 343 42.34 -39.68 -4.16
C LYS A 343 42.92 -39.33 -2.79
N ARG A 344 43.25 -38.06 -2.56
CA ARG A 344 43.74 -37.55 -1.27
C ARG A 344 42.73 -37.99 -0.21
N ARG A 345 43.15 -38.92 0.66
CA ARG A 345 42.36 -39.35 1.81
C ARG A 345 42.26 -38.14 2.73
N LEU A 346 41.07 -37.55 2.79
CA LEU A 346 40.77 -36.48 3.74
C LEU A 346 41.00 -37.03 5.15
N THR A 347 41.73 -36.28 5.98
CA THR A 347 41.90 -36.65 7.39
C THR A 347 40.53 -36.66 8.08
N PRO A 348 40.35 -37.41 9.19
CA PRO A 348 39.09 -37.44 9.93
C PRO A 348 38.58 -36.02 10.27
N GLN A 349 39.48 -35.14 10.72
CA GLN A 349 39.18 -33.73 11.01
C GLN A 349 38.69 -32.94 9.78
N GLU A 350 39.30 -33.14 8.59
CA GLU A 350 38.83 -32.50 7.36
C GLU A 350 37.43 -33.00 6.94
N LYS A 351 37.11 -34.28 7.22
CA LYS A 351 35.76 -34.84 6.95
C LYS A 351 34.72 -34.25 7.90
N ASP A 352 35.06 -34.06 9.17
CA ASP A 352 34.15 -33.50 10.17
C ASP A 352 33.89 -32.02 9.92
N GLN A 353 34.92 -31.24 9.57
CA GLN A 353 34.74 -29.86 9.12
C GLN A 353 33.87 -29.76 7.86
N LEU A 354 34.01 -30.71 6.93
CA LEU A 354 33.21 -30.74 5.71
C LEU A 354 31.77 -31.20 5.99
N ARG A 355 31.56 -32.03 7.02
CA ARG A 355 30.23 -32.39 7.55
C ARG A 355 29.57 -31.22 8.25
N GLN A 356 30.28 -30.50 9.13
CA GLN A 356 29.81 -29.28 9.79
C GLN A 356 29.46 -28.22 8.76
N LYS A 357 30.36 -27.90 7.81
CA LYS A 357 30.05 -26.95 6.72
C LYS A 357 28.84 -27.36 5.88
N ARG A 358 28.61 -28.66 5.68
CA ARG A 358 27.41 -29.18 4.99
C ARG A 358 26.17 -29.09 5.86
N PHE A 359 26.30 -29.27 7.17
CA PHE A 359 25.23 -29.14 8.15
C PHE A 359 24.84 -27.67 8.29
N ASP A 360 25.80 -26.77 8.52
CA ASP A 360 25.61 -25.32 8.59
C ASP A 360 25.02 -24.78 7.28
N ALA A 361 25.52 -25.22 6.12
CA ALA A 361 24.93 -24.85 4.83
C ALA A 361 23.52 -25.43 4.60
N ARG A 362 23.16 -26.54 5.27
CA ARG A 362 21.78 -27.08 5.26
C ARG A 362 20.90 -26.30 6.22
N GLU A 363 21.39 -25.88 7.38
CA GLU A 363 20.66 -25.04 8.32
C GLU A 363 20.43 -23.64 7.79
N LEU A 364 21.44 -23.02 7.17
CA LEU A 364 21.30 -21.73 6.47
C LEU A 364 20.29 -21.81 5.31
N LYS A 365 20.21 -22.96 4.62
CA LYS A 365 19.16 -23.20 3.61
C LYS A 365 17.78 -23.46 4.21
N ARG A 366 17.70 -23.89 5.47
CA ARG A 366 16.45 -24.10 6.21
C ARG A 366 15.93 -22.82 6.83
N GLN A 367 16.80 -21.85 7.12
CA GLN A 367 16.36 -20.50 7.50
C GLN A 367 15.54 -19.94 6.35
N LYS A 368 14.22 -19.85 6.56
CA LYS A 368 13.30 -19.28 5.59
C LYS A 368 13.73 -17.82 5.36
N PRO A 369 13.90 -17.37 4.11
CA PRO A 369 14.28 -16.00 3.86
C PRO A 369 13.24 -15.07 4.47
N ILE A 370 13.72 -14.15 5.29
CA ILE A 370 12.92 -13.11 5.93
C ILE A 370 12.27 -12.29 4.80
N PRO A 371 10.94 -12.13 4.79
CA PRO A 371 10.27 -11.36 3.75
C PRO A 371 10.78 -9.93 3.73
N ARG A 372 10.90 -9.34 2.55
CA ARG A 372 11.34 -7.94 2.40
C ARG A 372 10.44 -7.20 1.42
N SER A 373 10.15 -5.96 1.75
CA SER A 373 9.52 -5.01 0.82
C SER A 373 10.38 -4.82 -0.43
N GLN A 374 9.73 -4.39 -1.52
CA GLN A 374 10.44 -3.92 -2.69
C GLN A 374 11.30 -2.72 -2.27
N LYS A 375 12.62 -2.83 -2.42
CA LYS A 375 13.51 -1.67 -2.28
C LYS A 375 13.11 -0.70 -3.38
N THR A 376 12.55 0.45 -3.05
CA THR A 376 12.55 1.57 -3.99
C THR A 376 14.02 1.88 -4.24
N GLU A 377 14.48 1.64 -5.46
CA GLU A 377 15.72 2.22 -5.94
C GLU A 377 15.56 3.72 -5.74
N ARG A 378 16.12 4.25 -4.66
CA ARG A 378 16.32 5.68 -4.54
C ARG A 378 17.25 5.97 -5.68
N ARG A 379 16.73 6.54 -6.77
CA ARG A 379 17.58 7.18 -7.76
C ARG A 379 18.48 8.06 -6.94
N GLU A 380 19.77 7.79 -6.95
CA GLU A 380 20.77 8.68 -6.38
C GLU A 380 20.73 9.92 -7.27
N THR A 381 19.72 10.75 -7.05
CA THR A 381 19.66 12.09 -7.58
C THR A 381 20.66 12.86 -6.75
N PHE A 382 21.93 12.67 -7.05
CA PHE A 382 22.94 13.62 -6.65
C PHE A 382 22.83 14.73 -7.69
N PHE A 383 21.88 15.65 -7.50
CA PHE A 383 21.97 16.89 -8.24
C PHE A 383 23.25 17.57 -7.75
N GLY A 384 24.03 18.19 -8.63
CA GLY A 384 25.27 18.89 -8.22
C GLY A 384 25.05 20.00 -7.19
N VAL A 385 23.79 20.35 -6.91
CA VAL A 385 23.34 21.33 -5.91
C VAL A 385 22.98 20.67 -4.57
N ASP A 386 22.83 19.34 -4.51
CA ASP A 386 22.44 18.65 -3.28
C ASP A 386 23.59 18.64 -2.28
N SER A 387 23.25 18.83 -1.01
CA SER A 387 24.23 18.77 0.07
C SER A 387 24.81 17.36 0.17
N THR A 388 26.13 17.26 0.13
CA THR A 388 26.81 15.97 0.32
C THR A 388 26.44 15.38 1.67
N ARG A 389 26.46 14.05 1.77
CA ARG A 389 26.20 13.32 3.03
C ARG A 389 27.04 13.85 4.19
N ASN A 390 28.29 14.24 3.94
CA ASN A 390 29.18 14.80 4.95
C ASN A 390 28.66 16.13 5.50
N ILE A 391 28.02 16.98 4.69
CA ILE A 391 27.43 18.26 5.16
C ILE A 391 26.18 17.99 6.00
N VAL A 392 25.37 17.01 5.61
CA VAL A 392 24.11 16.67 6.31
C VAL A 392 24.38 15.92 7.62
N GLU A 393 25.30 14.96 7.62
CA GLU A 393 25.59 14.11 8.78
C GLU A 393 26.60 14.73 9.75
N ASN A 394 27.58 15.52 9.28
CA ASN A 394 28.54 16.21 10.16
C ASN A 394 28.06 17.60 10.59
N ALA A 395 26.74 17.84 10.59
CA ALA A 395 26.19 19.05 11.17
C ALA A 395 26.26 18.96 12.72
N ASP A 396 27.48 19.07 13.26
CA ASP A 396 27.76 19.24 14.70
C ASP A 396 27.23 20.59 15.23
N SER A 397 26.40 21.30 14.46
CA SER A 397 25.90 22.65 14.74
C SER A 397 24.82 22.70 15.82
N THR A 398 24.30 21.55 16.30
CA THR A 398 23.28 21.51 17.36
C THR A 398 23.89 21.10 18.69
N TRP A 399 24.19 22.12 19.51
CA TRP A 399 24.52 21.95 20.92
C TRP A 399 23.26 22.21 21.75
N TYR A 400 22.86 21.24 22.56
CA TYR A 400 21.67 21.36 23.40
C TYR A 400 22.04 22.02 24.72
N THR A 401 21.63 23.28 24.93
CA THR A 401 21.68 23.93 26.25
C THR A 401 20.36 23.86 26.99
N LEU A 402 20.44 23.68 28.30
CA LEU A 402 19.28 23.83 29.19
C LEU A 402 19.04 25.29 29.61
N VAL A 403 20.07 26.14 29.51
CA VAL A 403 20.03 27.54 29.97
C VAL A 403 19.39 28.45 28.92
N GLU A 404 19.72 28.25 27.65
CA GLU A 404 19.25 29.09 26.54
C GLU A 404 18.50 28.26 25.50
N PRO A 405 17.43 28.81 24.89
CA PRO A 405 16.73 28.13 23.80
C PRO A 405 17.68 27.97 22.59
N PRO A 406 17.59 26.87 21.83
CA PRO A 406 18.47 26.58 20.70
C PRO A 406 18.32 27.55 19.52
N PHE A 407 17.37 28.49 19.60
CA PHE A 407 17.10 29.50 18.59
C PHE A 407 16.97 30.87 19.29
N PRO A 408 17.33 31.97 18.59
CA PRO A 408 17.16 33.30 19.14
C PRO A 408 15.69 33.56 19.47
N GLN A 409 15.43 34.33 20.54
CA GLN A 409 14.06 34.60 21.01
C GLN A 409 13.21 35.31 19.95
N THR A 410 13.82 36.08 19.05
CA THR A 410 13.16 36.75 17.92
C THR A 410 12.47 35.77 16.97
N LEU A 411 13.05 34.59 16.75
CA LEU A 411 12.45 33.56 15.89
C LEU A 411 11.09 33.09 16.42
N SER A 412 10.90 33.14 17.75
CA SER A 412 9.61 32.78 18.35
C SER A 412 8.49 33.76 18.00
N GLU A 413 8.82 35.02 17.70
CA GLU A 413 7.87 36.04 17.27
C GLU A 413 7.47 35.83 15.81
N GLU A 414 8.45 35.52 14.94
CA GLU A 414 8.22 35.18 13.53
C GLU A 414 7.38 33.90 13.40
N LEU A 415 7.70 32.85 14.18
CA LEU A 415 6.98 31.58 14.18
C LEU A 415 5.68 31.61 14.98
N ARG A 416 5.28 32.74 15.56
CA ARG A 416 4.12 32.82 16.47
C ARG A 416 2.82 32.38 15.79
N GLY A 417 2.67 32.69 14.49
CA GLY A 417 1.55 32.24 13.66
C GLY A 417 1.53 30.72 13.50
N ASP A 418 2.64 30.14 13.06
CA ASP A 418 2.76 28.69 12.84
C ASP A 418 2.62 27.90 14.14
N ILE A 419 3.20 28.39 15.24
CA ILE A 419 3.04 27.80 16.58
C ILE A 419 1.57 27.84 17.00
N HIS A 420 0.84 28.91 16.67
CA HIS A 420 -0.59 29.02 16.95
C HIS A 420 -1.40 28.00 16.16
N ASP A 421 -1.17 27.91 14.85
CA ASP A 421 -1.87 27.01 13.95
C ASP A 421 -1.59 25.55 14.29
N ARG A 422 -0.32 25.21 14.55
CA ARG A 422 0.07 23.87 15.01
C ARG A 422 -0.56 23.53 16.36
N LYS A 423 -0.67 24.48 17.29
CA LYS A 423 -1.42 24.29 18.55
C LYS A 423 -2.91 24.04 18.30
N ILE A 424 -3.50 24.64 17.29
CA ILE A 424 -4.90 24.38 16.89
C ILE A 424 -5.03 22.98 16.29
N GLU A 425 -4.12 22.58 15.41
CA GLU A 425 -4.11 21.26 14.78
C GLU A 425 -3.94 20.14 15.83
N VAL A 426 -2.95 20.27 16.72
CA VAL A 426 -2.73 19.32 17.82
C VAL A 426 -3.95 19.24 18.72
N ARG A 427 -4.69 20.34 18.94
CA ARG A 427 -5.95 20.32 19.71
C ARG A 427 -7.12 19.67 18.97
N LYS A 428 -7.08 19.61 17.64
CA LYS A 428 -8.10 18.99 16.79
C LYS A 428 -7.80 17.52 16.49
N ALA A 429 -6.56 17.08 16.71
CA ALA A 429 -6.16 15.69 16.53
C ALA A 429 -7.01 14.77 17.41
N PRO A 430 -7.36 13.56 16.93
CA PRO A 430 -8.21 12.62 17.67
C PRO A 430 -7.58 12.19 19.00
N ASP A 431 -6.24 12.16 19.07
CA ASP A 431 -5.47 11.74 20.24
C ASP A 431 -5.10 12.90 21.17
N ALA A 432 -5.65 14.10 20.95
CA ALA A 432 -5.35 15.27 21.76
C ALA A 432 -5.81 15.07 23.21
N PRO A 433 -4.96 15.26 24.22
CA PRO A 433 -5.38 15.18 25.60
C PRO A 433 -6.50 16.21 25.86
N PRO A 434 -7.56 15.84 26.60
CA PRO A 434 -8.64 16.76 26.91
C PRO A 434 -8.07 17.98 27.64
N LYS A 435 -8.54 19.19 27.27
CA LYS A 435 -8.10 20.42 27.93
C LYS A 435 -8.35 20.32 29.43
N VAL A 436 -7.29 20.11 30.21
CA VAL A 436 -7.32 20.27 31.66
C VAL A 436 -7.54 21.75 31.92
N LYS A 437 -8.77 22.12 32.28
CA LYS A 437 -9.08 23.47 32.75
C LYS A 437 -8.50 23.61 34.15
N ILE A 438 -7.19 23.78 34.24
CA ILE A 438 -6.56 24.28 35.47
C ILE A 438 -7.07 25.71 35.62
N LYS A 439 -8.16 25.88 36.36
CA LYS A 439 -8.52 27.20 36.87
C LYS A 439 -7.37 27.57 37.79
N ARG A 440 -6.45 28.43 37.31
CA ARG A 440 -5.56 29.14 38.22
C ARG A 440 -6.48 29.97 39.11
N GLU A 441 -6.81 29.42 40.27
CA GLU A 441 -7.55 30.15 41.29
C GLU A 441 -6.60 31.23 41.78
N ASN A 442 -6.74 32.45 41.25
CA ASN A 442 -6.28 33.62 41.97
C ASN A 442 -7.06 33.61 43.29
N VAL A 443 -6.44 33.09 44.35
CA VAL A 443 -7.05 32.92 45.68
C VAL A 443 -7.67 34.23 46.14
N VAL A 444 -6.99 35.35 45.85
CA VAL A 444 -7.47 36.71 46.08
C VAL A 444 -8.74 37.02 45.27
N GLY A 445 -8.78 36.67 43.99
CA GLY A 445 -9.95 36.90 43.13
C GLY A 445 -11.18 36.09 43.56
N LYS A 446 -10.98 34.85 44.02
CA LYS A 446 -12.06 34.00 44.55
C LYS A 446 -12.59 34.58 45.86
N ALA A 447 -11.70 34.96 46.78
CA ALA A 447 -12.06 35.62 48.04
C ALA A 447 -12.83 36.92 47.80
N VAL A 448 -12.37 37.77 46.88
CA VAL A 448 -13.06 39.02 46.49
C VAL A 448 -14.42 38.74 45.86
N SER A 449 -14.54 37.72 44.99
CA SER A 449 -15.84 37.36 44.41
C SER A 449 -16.83 36.85 45.46
N VAL A 450 -16.35 36.08 46.44
CA VAL A 450 -17.17 35.55 47.54
C VAL A 450 -17.58 36.69 48.46
N ALA A 451 -16.66 37.61 48.79
CA ALA A 451 -16.96 38.82 49.56
C ALA A 451 -17.98 39.71 48.83
N ARG A 452 -17.84 39.88 47.51
CA ARG A 452 -18.81 40.62 46.69
C ARG A 452 -20.16 39.93 46.62
N GLN A 453 -20.21 38.60 46.51
CA GLN A 453 -21.45 37.83 46.57
C GLN A 453 -22.12 37.95 47.95
N ARG A 454 -21.35 37.94 49.05
CA ARG A 454 -21.86 38.19 50.40
C ARG A 454 -22.41 39.61 50.55
N GLY A 455 -21.72 40.63 50.02
CA GLY A 455 -22.20 42.01 50.00
C GLY A 455 -23.49 42.17 49.19
N VAL A 456 -23.63 41.47 48.07
CA VAL A 456 -24.90 41.46 47.32
C VAL A 456 -26.00 40.72 48.09
N GLN A 457 -25.66 39.66 48.85
CA GLN A 457 -26.61 38.97 49.72
C GLN A 457 -27.08 39.84 50.89
N SER A 458 -26.22 40.69 51.45
CA SER A 458 -26.62 41.62 52.52
C SER A 458 -27.52 42.76 52.03
N MET A 459 -27.55 43.04 50.72
CA MET A 459 -28.45 44.03 50.11
C MET A 459 -29.82 43.46 49.73
N LYS A 460 -30.09 42.17 49.98
CA LYS A 460 -31.40 41.57 49.69
C LYS A 460 -32.45 42.11 50.65
N THR A 461 -33.65 42.37 50.14
CA THR A 461 -34.74 42.82 51.00
C THR A 461 -35.25 41.67 51.88
N PRO A 462 -35.86 41.94 53.05
CA PRO A 462 -36.39 40.91 53.93
C PRO A 462 -37.37 39.96 53.22
N MET A 463 -38.16 40.47 52.27
CA MET A 463 -39.07 39.67 51.44
C MET A 463 -38.32 38.71 50.50
N GLN A 464 -37.19 39.12 49.94
CA GLN A 464 -36.35 38.26 49.10
C GLN A 464 -35.68 37.15 49.93
N LEU A 465 -35.18 37.48 51.12
CA LEU A 465 -34.61 36.50 52.04
C LEU A 465 -35.66 35.46 52.47
N ARG A 466 -36.88 35.91 52.81
CA ARG A 466 -38.00 35.01 53.12
C ARG A 466 -38.33 34.09 51.94
N TRP A 467 -38.39 34.63 50.73
CA TRP A 467 -38.66 33.84 49.53
C TRP A 467 -37.55 32.82 49.25
N GLU A 468 -36.27 33.19 49.39
CA GLU A 468 -35.14 32.26 49.22
C GLU A 468 -35.14 31.15 50.28
N MET A 469 -35.46 31.48 51.53
CA MET A 469 -35.63 30.52 52.62
C MET A 469 -36.79 29.56 52.34
N GLU A 470 -37.92 30.06 51.86
CA GLU A 470 -39.07 29.22 51.47
C GLU A 470 -38.73 28.32 50.26
N GLN A 471 -37.96 28.81 49.27
CA GLN A 471 -37.50 27.99 48.15
C GLN A 471 -36.47 26.94 48.60
N ALA A 472 -35.55 27.29 49.49
CA ALA A 472 -34.59 26.34 50.05
C ALA A 472 -35.31 25.26 50.87
N ARG A 473 -36.35 25.62 51.64
CA ARG A 473 -37.23 24.66 52.32
C ARG A 473 -37.96 23.78 51.32
N LYS A 474 -38.62 24.34 50.31
CA LYS A 474 -39.28 23.56 49.25
C LYS A 474 -38.34 22.59 48.54
N LEU A 475 -37.11 23.00 48.23
CA LEU A 475 -36.11 22.13 47.61
C LEU A 475 -35.60 21.04 48.58
N ALA A 476 -35.47 21.37 49.87
CA ALA A 476 -35.11 20.37 50.88
C ALA A 476 -36.25 19.37 51.11
N ASP A 477 -37.49 19.84 51.15
CA ASP A 477 -38.70 19.04 51.30
C ASP A 477 -38.92 18.16 50.07
N GLN A 478 -38.71 18.68 48.85
CA GLN A 478 -38.73 17.89 47.61
C GLN A 478 -37.63 16.82 47.56
N LYS A 479 -36.47 17.07 48.19
CA LYS A 479 -35.40 16.07 48.30
C LYS A 479 -35.67 15.01 49.35
N LYS A 480 -36.30 15.38 50.47
CA LYS A 480 -36.66 14.46 51.56
C LYS A 480 -37.87 13.60 51.21
N ASN A 481 -38.89 14.23 50.63
CA ASN A 481 -40.16 13.62 50.28
C ASN A 481 -40.42 13.87 48.79
N PRO A 482 -39.73 13.15 47.89
CA PRO A 482 -40.07 13.22 46.47
C PRO A 482 -41.53 12.79 46.30
N LEU A 483 -42.29 13.51 45.48
CA LEU A 483 -43.72 13.26 45.23
C LEU A 483 -44.00 11.85 44.66
N VAL A 484 -42.97 11.23 44.08
CA VAL A 484 -43.02 9.88 43.53
C VAL A 484 -41.71 9.20 43.90
N GLU A 485 -41.80 7.99 44.45
CA GLU A 485 -40.64 7.17 44.72
C GLU A 485 -39.88 6.93 43.41
N THR A 486 -38.56 7.15 43.44
CA THR A 486 -37.73 7.06 42.23
C THR A 486 -37.78 5.66 41.62
N GLU A 487 -37.93 4.64 42.45
CA GLU A 487 -38.04 3.24 42.01
C GLU A 487 -39.36 2.97 41.29
N ALA A 488 -40.48 3.46 41.83
CA ALA A 488 -41.79 3.35 41.18
C ALA A 488 -41.81 4.06 39.82
N LEU A 489 -41.18 5.23 39.72
CA LEU A 489 -41.09 5.98 38.46
C LEU A 489 -40.18 5.28 37.44
N LEU A 490 -39.04 4.72 37.89
CA LEU A 490 -38.15 3.95 37.02
C LEU A 490 -38.80 2.65 36.54
N ALA A 491 -39.59 1.98 37.39
CA ALA A 491 -40.38 0.81 37.02
C ALA A 491 -41.43 1.16 35.96
N ALA A 492 -42.23 2.21 36.19
CA ALA A 492 -43.24 2.69 35.23
C ALA A 492 -42.60 3.15 33.90
N LEU A 493 -41.43 3.80 33.95
CA LEU A 493 -40.66 4.19 32.77
C LEU A 493 -40.17 2.94 32.02
N GLY A 494 -39.68 1.93 32.74
CA GLY A 494 -39.28 0.64 32.19
C GLY A 494 -40.44 -0.05 31.46
N GLU A 495 -41.61 -0.12 32.08
CA GLU A 495 -42.82 -0.66 31.47
C GLU A 495 -43.23 0.11 30.20
N HIS A 496 -43.18 1.45 30.25
CA HIS A 496 -43.49 2.30 29.10
C HIS A 496 -42.48 2.10 27.96
N MET A 497 -41.19 1.97 28.26
CA MET A 497 -40.14 1.71 27.27
C MET A 497 -40.31 0.34 26.62
N VAL A 498 -40.69 -0.68 27.39
CA VAL A 498 -41.02 -2.02 26.86
C VAL A 498 -42.26 -1.96 25.96
N LYS A 499 -43.33 -1.28 26.40
CA LYS A 499 -44.55 -1.07 25.58
C LYS A 499 -44.27 -0.29 24.30
N SER A 500 -43.31 0.64 24.33
CA SER A 500 -42.87 1.44 23.17
C SER A 500 -41.86 0.72 22.26
N GLY A 501 -41.52 -0.54 22.54
CA GLY A 501 -40.65 -1.36 21.69
C GLY A 501 -39.15 -1.05 21.80
N VAL A 502 -38.72 -0.31 22.83
CA VAL A 502 -37.30 0.01 23.04
C VAL A 502 -36.57 -1.21 23.62
N LYS A 503 -35.67 -1.81 22.83
CA LYS A 503 -34.88 -2.98 23.26
C LYS A 503 -33.82 -2.57 24.30
N ILE A 504 -34.07 -2.88 25.57
CA ILE A 504 -33.12 -2.65 26.66
C ILE A 504 -31.94 -3.65 26.52
N PRO A 505 -30.68 -3.19 26.49
CA PRO A 505 -29.52 -4.09 26.36
C PRO A 505 -29.39 -4.98 27.61
N LYS A 506 -29.35 -6.31 27.40
CA LYS A 506 -29.06 -7.30 28.46
C LYS A 506 -27.63 -7.09 28.99
N LYS A 507 -27.46 -6.27 30.02
CA LYS A 507 -26.23 -6.25 30.83
C LYS A 507 -26.55 -6.48 32.30
N THR A 508 -26.03 -7.61 32.80
CA THR A 508 -25.68 -7.94 34.18
C THR A 508 -26.78 -7.85 35.24
N ARG A 509 -27.56 -8.93 35.37
CA ARG A 509 -28.10 -9.36 36.68
C ARG A 509 -26.99 -10.07 37.45
N LYS A 510 -26.34 -9.33 38.35
CA LYS A 510 -25.72 -9.86 39.57
C LYS A 510 -26.11 -8.87 40.66
N VAL A 511 -27.23 -9.13 41.32
CA VAL A 511 -27.56 -8.55 42.62
C VAL A 511 -28.00 -9.74 43.45
N GLU A 512 -27.30 -9.89 44.57
CA GLU A 512 -27.40 -10.95 45.56
C GLU A 512 -28.82 -11.04 46.12
N GLU A 513 -29.35 -12.26 46.19
CA GLU A 513 -30.44 -12.61 47.08
C GLU A 513 -29.91 -12.44 48.51
N VAL A 514 -30.45 -11.46 49.23
CA VAL A 514 -30.33 -11.38 50.68
C VAL A 514 -31.64 -11.92 51.24
N ASP A 515 -31.56 -13.13 51.77
CA ASP A 515 -32.59 -13.72 52.62
C ASP A 515 -32.78 -12.84 53.85
N VAL A 516 -34.04 -12.52 54.18
CA VAL A 516 -34.44 -11.97 55.47
C VAL A 516 -35.58 -12.84 55.98
N GLU A 517 -35.31 -13.52 57.10
CA GLU A 517 -36.27 -14.19 57.99
C GLU A 517 -37.24 -13.20 58.64
#